data_AF-A0A830E2F2-F1
#
_entry.id   AF-A0A830E2F2-F1
#
_cell.length_a   1.000
_cell.length_b   1.000
_cell.length_c   1.000
_cell.angle_alpha   90.00
_cell.angle_beta   90.00
_cell.angle_gamma   90.00
#
_symmetry.space_group_name_H-M   'P 1'
#
loop_
_entity.id
_entity.type
_entity.pdbx_description
1 polymer ?
#
loop_
_entity_poly.entity_id
_entity_poly.type
_entity_poly.pdbx_seq_one_letter_code
_entity_poly.pdbx_strand_id
1 'polypeptide(L)'
;MSEAQGRYLVHVVIILKGSRDPEGETIHRDLVITNGFNSINRVISGKYLGFVVESNSESEAIKYVEDLCTRTRIYNPTVHKLLVLGVEGA
;
A
#
# COMPACT_ATOMS: atom_id res chain seq x y z
N MET A 1 14.23 -29.41 -11.98
CA MET A 1 13.44 -28.58 -12.92
C MET A 1 13.31 -27.22 -12.25
N SER A 2 13.95 -26.19 -12.81
CA SER A 2 13.73 -24.81 -12.35
C SER A 2 12.32 -24.44 -12.78
N GLU A 3 11.44 -24.11 -11.84
CA GLU A 3 10.18 -23.46 -12.21
C GLU A 3 10.52 -22.17 -12.96
N ALA A 4 9.71 -21.84 -13.98
CA ALA A 4 9.94 -20.64 -14.77
C ALA A 4 9.60 -19.43 -13.89
N GLN A 5 10.60 -18.58 -13.66
CA GLN A 5 10.46 -17.37 -12.85
C GLN A 5 9.71 -16.31 -13.67
N GLY A 6 8.57 -15.85 -13.17
CA GLY A 6 7.78 -14.77 -13.74
C GLY A 6 8.16 -13.42 -13.13
N ARG A 7 7.84 -12.33 -13.84
CA ARG A 7 7.91 -10.96 -13.29
C ARG A 7 6.55 -10.53 -12.82
N TYR A 8 6.51 -9.99 -11.60
CA TYR A 8 5.29 -9.54 -10.95
C TYR A 8 5.44 -8.11 -10.47
N LEU A 9 4.41 -7.29 -10.68
CA LEU A 9 4.25 -6.00 -10.04
C LEU A 9 3.37 -6.18 -8.80
N VAL A 10 3.95 -6.02 -7.62
CA VAL A 10 3.23 -6.07 -6.34
C VAL A 10 2.89 -4.64 -5.91
N HIS A 11 1.61 -4.39 -5.70
CA HIS A 11 1.07 -3.10 -5.27
C HIS A 11 0.88 -3.10 -3.75
N VAL A 12 1.58 -2.22 -3.05
CA VAL A 12 1.37 -2.02 -1.61
C VAL A 12 1.08 -0.57 -1.28
N VAL A 13 0.37 -0.38 -0.18
CA VAL A 13 0.12 0.93 0.42
C VAL A 13 0.52 0.93 1.88
N ILE A 14 1.19 1.99 2.30
CA ILE A 14 1.55 2.26 3.69
C ILE A 14 0.68 3.41 4.20
N ILE A 15 -0.15 3.15 5.21
CA ILE A 15 -1.03 4.15 5.84
C ILE A 15 -0.66 4.34 7.31
N LEU A 16 -1.00 5.50 7.89
CA LEU A 16 -0.83 5.77 9.31
C LEU A 16 -1.82 4.93 10.16
N LYS A 17 -1.32 4.32 11.23
CA LYS A 17 -2.08 3.79 12.35
C LYS A 17 -2.22 4.89 13.38
N GLY A 18 -3.42 5.38 13.60
CA GLY A 18 -3.66 6.37 14.64
C GLY A 18 -4.73 7.38 14.29
N SER A 19 -4.84 8.38 15.15
CA SER A 19 -5.93 9.35 15.12
C SER A 19 -5.77 10.43 14.06
N ARG A 20 -4.55 10.81 13.69
CA ARG A 20 -4.32 11.96 12.82
C ARG A 20 -3.61 11.62 11.53
N ASP A 21 -4.27 11.92 10.43
CA ASP A 21 -3.77 11.89 9.06
C ASP A 21 -4.04 13.28 8.46
N PRO A 22 -3.10 14.24 8.61
CA PRO A 22 -3.33 15.63 8.24
C PRO A 22 -3.64 15.83 6.75
N GLU A 23 -3.08 14.98 5.89
CA GLU A 23 -3.31 15.03 4.44
C GLU A 23 -4.71 14.54 4.11
N GLY A 24 -5.10 13.36 4.62
CA GLY A 24 -6.47 12.84 4.47
C GLY A 24 -7.51 13.78 5.05
N GLU A 25 -7.25 14.39 6.21
CA GLU A 25 -8.11 15.42 6.82
C GLU A 25 -8.29 16.65 5.93
N THR A 26 -7.21 17.13 5.31
CA THR A 26 -7.24 18.30 4.42
C THR A 26 -8.02 17.99 3.14
N ILE A 27 -7.76 16.85 2.50
CA ILE A 27 -8.50 16.41 1.31
C ILE A 27 -9.99 16.26 1.64
N HIS A 28 -10.30 15.61 2.77
CA HIS A 28 -11.69 15.42 3.19
C HIS A 28 -12.41 16.75 3.40
N ARG A 29 -11.84 17.65 4.22
CA ARG A 29 -12.49 18.91 4.56
C ARG A 29 -12.55 19.87 3.38
N ASP A 30 -11.41 20.13 2.75
CA ASP A 30 -11.23 21.27 1.85
C ASP A 30 -11.58 20.93 0.39
N LEU A 31 -11.57 19.63 0.03
CA LEU A 31 -11.92 19.18 -1.31
C LEU A 31 -13.22 18.38 -1.32
N VAL A 32 -13.37 17.35 -0.50
CA VAL A 32 -14.53 16.43 -0.58
C VAL A 32 -15.80 17.09 -0.06
N ILE A 33 -15.78 17.60 1.18
CA ILE A 33 -16.96 18.22 1.81
C ILE A 33 -17.31 19.56 1.14
N THR A 34 -16.31 20.40 0.84
CA THR A 34 -16.53 21.68 0.14
C THR A 34 -17.19 21.52 -1.22
N ASN A 35 -16.95 20.40 -1.93
CA ASN A 35 -17.60 20.10 -3.21
C ASN A 35 -18.93 19.32 -3.07
N GLY A 36 -19.49 19.20 -1.86
CA GLY A 36 -20.83 18.65 -1.62
C GLY A 36 -20.92 17.13 -1.47
N PHE A 37 -19.80 16.41 -1.44
CA PHE A 37 -19.77 14.95 -1.26
C PHE A 37 -19.93 14.55 0.22
N ASN A 38 -21.04 14.95 0.83
CA ASN A 38 -21.29 14.82 2.27
C ASN A 38 -21.42 13.38 2.79
N SER A 39 -21.60 12.39 1.90
CA SER A 39 -21.66 10.96 2.26
C SER A 39 -20.30 10.32 2.48
N ILE A 40 -19.19 11.02 2.23
CA ILE A 40 -17.84 10.52 2.50
C ILE A 40 -17.44 10.95 3.91
N ASN A 41 -17.27 9.99 4.81
CA ASN A 41 -17.04 10.27 6.24
C ASN A 41 -15.56 10.51 6.58
N ARG A 42 -14.62 10.02 5.75
CA ARG A 42 -13.18 10.13 5.98
C ARG A 42 -12.41 9.87 4.68
N VAL A 43 -11.29 10.55 4.51
CA VAL A 43 -10.25 10.18 3.54
C VAL A 43 -9.03 9.68 4.33
N ILE A 44 -8.41 8.60 3.85
CA ILE A 44 -7.15 8.06 4.39
C ILE A 44 -6.11 8.26 3.31
N SER A 45 -5.09 9.05 3.59
CA SER A 45 -3.90 9.16 2.75
C SER A 45 -2.90 8.06 3.10
N GLY A 46 -2.09 7.70 2.12
CA GLY A 46 -1.09 6.67 2.24
C GLY A 46 -0.08 6.74 1.12
N LYS A 47 1.07 6.12 1.33
CA LYS A 47 2.11 6.00 0.32
C LYS A 47 1.92 4.72 -0.48
N TYR A 48 1.63 4.86 -1.76
CA TYR A 48 1.66 3.75 -2.71
C TYR A 48 3.11 3.42 -3.11
N LEU A 49 3.42 2.13 -3.21
CA LEU A 49 4.67 1.59 -3.72
C LEU A 49 4.36 0.40 -4.65
N GLY A 50 4.93 0.42 -5.84
CA GLY A 50 4.91 -0.71 -6.77
C GLY A 50 6.28 -1.37 -6.83
N PHE A 51 6.34 -2.67 -6.56
CA PHE A 51 7.57 -3.46 -6.60
C PHE A 51 7.53 -4.45 -7.75
N VAL A 52 8.44 -4.29 -8.71
CA VAL A 52 8.66 -5.32 -9.74
C VAL A 52 9.64 -6.34 -9.18
N VAL A 53 9.22 -7.60 -9.10
CA VAL A 53 10.00 -8.70 -8.51
C VAL A 53 9.91 -9.95 -9.38
N GLU A 54 11.03 -10.67 -9.48
CA GLU A 54 11.08 -11.99 -10.11
C GLU A 54 10.75 -13.06 -9.07
N SER A 55 9.76 -13.91 -9.34
CA SER A 55 9.27 -14.92 -8.40
C SER A 55 8.67 -16.13 -9.13
N ASN A 56 8.45 -17.25 -8.44
CA ASN A 56 7.83 -18.43 -9.06
C ASN A 56 6.29 -18.34 -9.05
N SER A 57 5.72 -17.44 -8.24
CA SER A 57 4.28 -17.21 -8.18
C SER A 57 3.94 -15.83 -7.64
N GLU A 58 2.72 -15.36 -7.91
CA GLU A 58 2.13 -14.16 -7.31
C GLU A 58 2.16 -14.19 -5.77
N SER A 59 1.85 -15.33 -5.16
CA SER A 59 1.84 -15.51 -3.70
C SER A 59 3.24 -15.36 -3.11
N GLU A 60 4.25 -15.89 -3.78
CA GLU A 60 5.65 -15.76 -3.36
C GLU A 60 6.15 -14.32 -3.55
N ALA A 61 5.79 -13.66 -4.65
CA ALA A 61 6.09 -12.26 -4.91
C ALA A 61 5.55 -11.34 -3.79
N ILE A 62 4.29 -11.55 -3.39
CA ILE A 62 3.67 -10.81 -2.27
C ILE A 62 4.46 -11.02 -0.98
N LYS A 63 4.72 -12.28 -0.58
CA LYS A 63 5.44 -12.59 0.66
C LYS A 63 6.85 -11.99 0.66
N TYR A 64 7.52 -12.02 -0.48
CA TYR A 64 8.84 -11.42 -0.64
C TYR A 64 8.82 -9.91 -0.42
N VAL A 65 7.84 -9.20 -0.99
CA VAL A 65 7.68 -7.76 -0.83
C VAL A 65 7.27 -7.37 0.59
N GLU A 66 6.40 -8.16 1.24
CA GLU A 66 6.06 -7.96 2.66
C GLU A 66 7.28 -8.14 3.59
N ASP A 67 8.09 -9.20 3.37
CA ASP A 67 9.32 -9.43 4.12
C ASP A 67 10.33 -8.29 3.90
N LEU A 68 10.52 -7.87 2.65
CA LEU A 68 11.35 -6.72 2.29
C LEU A 68 10.92 -5.48 3.07
N CYS A 69 9.64 -5.10 2.99
CA CYS A 69 9.11 -3.90 3.65
C CYS A 69 9.32 -3.94 5.16
N THR A 70 9.15 -5.11 5.77
CA THR A 70 9.31 -5.32 7.21
C THR A 70 10.78 -5.22 7.63
N ARG A 71 11.68 -5.92 6.93
CA ARG A 71 13.10 -6.02 7.30
C ARG A 71 13.88 -4.74 7.02
N THR A 72 13.57 -4.07 5.91
CA THR A 72 14.26 -2.83 5.49
C THR A 72 13.70 -1.59 6.17
N ARG A 73 12.65 -1.72 6.98
CA ARG A 73 12.00 -0.60 7.70
C ARG A 73 11.46 0.48 6.75
N ILE A 74 11.01 0.11 5.55
CA ILE A 74 10.29 1.02 4.63
C ILE A 74 9.05 1.64 5.31
N TYR A 75 8.47 0.92 6.28
CA TYR A 75 7.47 1.45 7.20
C TYR A 75 7.83 1.17 8.65
N ASN A 76 7.25 1.95 9.58
CA ASN A 76 7.33 1.68 11.00
C ASN A 76 6.06 0.91 11.44
N PRO A 77 6.15 -0.38 11.81
CA PRO A 77 4.96 -1.17 12.15
C PRO A 77 4.21 -0.68 13.38
N THR A 78 4.83 0.11 14.26
CA THR A 78 4.16 0.72 15.42
C THR A 78 3.14 1.77 15.01
N VAL A 79 3.47 2.59 14.01
CA VAL A 79 2.65 3.75 13.61
C VAL A 79 2.12 3.68 12.18
N HIS A 80 2.51 2.68 11.40
CA HIS A 80 2.03 2.46 10.03
C HIS A 80 1.45 1.04 9.86
N LYS A 81 0.53 0.90 8.91
CA LYS A 81 -0.02 -0.36 8.42
C LYS A 81 0.38 -0.53 6.95
N LEU A 82 0.95 -1.68 6.63
CA LEU A 82 1.16 -2.13 5.25
C LEU A 82 -0.11 -2.85 4.78
N LEU A 83 -0.56 -2.52 3.57
CA LEU A 83 -1.67 -3.18 2.88
C LEU A 83 -1.17 -3.65 1.52
N VAL A 84 -1.39 -4.93 1.21
CA VAL A 84 -1.23 -5.43 -0.16
C VAL A 84 -2.53 -5.14 -0.91
N LEU A 85 -2.43 -4.39 -2.00
CA LEU A 85 -3.58 -4.04 -2.83
C LEU A 85 -3.84 -5.06 -3.94
N GLY A 86 -2.78 -5.69 -4.44
CA GLY A 86 -2.86 -6.67 -5.52
C GLY A 86 -1.49 -7.00 -6.10
N VAL A 87 -1.50 -7.92 -7.05
CA VAL A 87 -0.34 -8.36 -7.82
C VAL A 87 -0.78 -8.65 -9.24
N GLU A 88 0.05 -8.28 -10.21
CA GLU A 88 -0.17 -8.55 -11.64
C GLU A 88 1.14 -8.94 -12.32
N GLY A 89 1.06 -9.58 -13.49
CA GLY A 89 2.23 -9.85 -14.32
C GLY A 89 2.84 -8.55 -14.86
N ALA A 90 4.17 -8.43 -14.81
CA ALA A 90 4.92 -7.24 -15.23
C ALA A 90 5.71 -7.44 -16.52
#